data_AF-A0A212CER2-F1
#
_entry.id   AF-A0A212CER2-F1
#
_cell.length_a   1.000
_cell.length_b   1.000
_cell.length_c   1.000
_cell.angle_alpha   90.00
_cell.angle_beta   90.00
_cell.angle_gamma   90.00
#
_symmetry.space_group_name_H-M   'P 1'
#
loop_
_entity.id
_entity.type
_entity.pdbx_description
1 polymer ?
#
loop_
_entity_poly.entity_id
_entity_poly.type
_entity_poly.pdbx_seq_one_letter_code
_entity_poly.pdbx_strand_id
1 'polypeptide(L)'
;PPVIHSGIKDLKVLKTTQSGFEGFLKDQFTTLPEVKDRCFATQVYCKWRYHQGRDVDFEATWEAVRGIVLEKFAGPCDKGEYSPSVQKTLYDTQVLSLSQLPEIEDMEISLPNIHYFNIDMSKMGLINKEECVGEVRQEGTLCYRGCAARESSTLMAKDLHGKLSLDFVGEMRDGRSESSKL
;
A
#
# COMPACT_ATOMS: atom_id res chain seq x y z
N PRO A 1 -30.67 -11.10 -4.27
CA PRO A 1 -30.22 -10.32 -5.46
C PRO A 1 -28.83 -10.82 -5.88
N PRO A 2 -28.40 -10.65 -7.14
CA PRO A 2 -27.05 -11.02 -7.56
C PRO A 2 -26.01 -10.18 -6.84
N VAL A 3 -24.87 -10.80 -6.49
CA VAL A 3 -23.71 -10.12 -5.93
C VAL A 3 -22.72 -9.83 -7.06
N ILE A 4 -22.39 -8.56 -7.25
CA ILE A 4 -21.53 -8.09 -8.35
C ILE A 4 -20.18 -7.68 -7.77
N HIS A 5 -19.10 -8.09 -8.44
CA HIS A 5 -17.75 -7.63 -8.15
C HIS A 5 -17.13 -7.00 -9.40
N SER A 6 -16.42 -5.89 -9.21
CA SER A 6 -15.55 -5.28 -10.21
C SER A 6 -14.12 -5.23 -9.67
N GLY A 7 -13.15 -4.95 -10.53
CA GLY A 7 -11.76 -4.91 -10.11
C GLY A 7 -10.81 -4.35 -11.14
N ILE A 8 -9.59 -4.09 -10.67
CA ILE A 8 -8.42 -3.69 -11.45
C ILE A 8 -7.37 -4.78 -11.24
N LYS A 9 -6.75 -5.22 -12.32
CA LYS A 9 -5.60 -6.12 -12.29
C LYS A 9 -4.57 -5.66 -13.32
N ASP A 10 -3.36 -6.17 -13.19
CA ASP A 10 -2.26 -5.94 -14.14
C ASP A 10 -1.82 -4.47 -14.30
N LEU A 11 -2.24 -3.58 -13.40
CA LEU A 11 -1.82 -2.17 -13.36
C LEU A 11 -0.46 -2.06 -12.68
N LYS A 12 0.60 -1.92 -13.47
CA LYS A 12 1.97 -1.73 -12.96
C LYS A 12 2.27 -0.25 -12.78
N VAL A 13 2.71 0.12 -11.59
CA VAL A 13 3.08 1.50 -11.24
C VAL A 13 4.41 1.50 -10.49
N LEU A 14 5.18 2.57 -10.69
CA LEU A 14 6.48 2.77 -10.06
C LEU A 14 6.64 4.24 -9.71
N LYS A 15 7.14 4.52 -8.50
CA LYS A 15 7.70 5.81 -8.13
C LYS A 15 9.15 5.64 -7.68
N THR A 16 10.00 6.57 -8.08
CA THR A 16 11.46 6.49 -7.87
C THR A 16 11.92 7.03 -6.52
N THR A 17 11.06 7.78 -5.84
CA THR A 17 11.31 8.44 -4.55
C THR A 17 9.99 8.53 -3.75
N GLN A 18 9.99 9.25 -2.64
CA GLN A 18 8.83 9.47 -1.77
C GLN A 18 8.29 8.14 -1.21
N SER A 19 9.18 7.19 -0.94
CA SER A 19 8.88 5.97 -0.22
C SER A 19 10.02 5.62 0.70
N GLY A 20 9.70 5.37 1.97
CA GLY A 20 10.67 4.88 2.95
C GLY A 20 10.20 3.59 3.60
N PHE A 21 11.09 3.01 4.40
CA PHE A 21 10.78 1.92 5.30
C PHE A 21 11.78 1.93 6.46
N GLU A 22 11.31 2.43 7.61
CA GLU A 22 12.08 2.60 8.85
C GLU A 22 11.20 2.25 10.05
N GLY A 23 11.80 2.02 11.21
CA GLY A 23 11.09 1.73 12.46
C GLY A 23 10.50 0.33 12.56
N PHE A 24 10.92 -0.62 11.72
CA PHE A 24 10.49 -2.01 11.82
C PHE A 24 11.24 -2.78 12.92
N LEU A 25 10.61 -3.85 13.42
CA LEU A 25 11.21 -4.73 14.41
C LEU A 25 12.47 -5.39 13.84
N LYS A 26 13.58 -5.31 14.58
CA LYS A 26 14.86 -5.93 14.22
C LYS A 26 15.12 -7.13 15.12
N ASP A 27 15.20 -8.30 14.53
CA ASP A 27 15.58 -9.55 15.19
C ASP A 27 16.99 -10.01 14.75
N GLN A 28 17.41 -11.18 15.22
CA GLN A 28 18.71 -11.77 14.89
C GLN A 28 18.88 -12.15 13.39
N PHE A 29 17.80 -12.17 12.60
CA PHE A 29 17.83 -12.47 11.17
C PHE A 29 17.63 -11.23 10.30
N THR A 30 17.43 -10.07 10.91
CA THR A 30 17.15 -8.82 10.22
C THR A 30 18.43 -8.22 9.66
N THR A 31 18.61 -8.36 8.35
CA THR A 31 19.74 -7.75 7.59
C THR A 31 19.34 -6.52 6.79
N LEU A 32 18.03 -6.26 6.68
CA LEU A 32 17.50 -5.16 5.91
C LEU A 32 17.87 -3.81 6.57
N PRO A 33 18.54 -2.89 5.87
CA PRO A 33 18.78 -1.55 6.39
C PRO A 33 17.49 -0.71 6.33
N GLU A 34 17.36 0.21 7.27
CA GLU A 34 16.33 1.24 7.20
C GLU A 34 16.68 2.25 6.10
N VAL A 35 15.66 2.64 5.34
CA VAL A 35 15.82 3.56 4.22
C VAL A 35 14.74 4.63 4.29
N LYS A 36 15.16 5.90 4.16
CA LYS A 36 14.25 7.06 4.11
C LYS A 36 13.73 7.32 2.71
N ASP A 37 14.46 6.85 1.70
CA ASP A 37 14.04 6.93 0.31
C ASP A 37 14.40 5.64 -0.43
N ARG A 38 13.50 5.19 -1.32
CA ARG A 38 13.66 4.04 -2.19
C ARG A 38 12.65 4.07 -3.34
N CYS A 39 12.95 3.32 -4.39
CA CYS A 39 11.95 2.97 -5.39
C CYS A 39 10.83 2.14 -4.76
N PHE A 40 9.59 2.46 -5.11
CA PHE A 40 8.42 1.64 -4.81
C PHE A 40 7.70 1.31 -6.11
N ALA A 41 7.69 0.03 -6.45
CA ALA A 41 6.98 -0.49 -7.61
C ALA A 41 6.01 -1.58 -7.18
N THR A 42 4.84 -1.62 -7.82
CA THR A 42 3.82 -2.64 -7.52
C THR A 42 2.98 -2.95 -8.76
N GLN A 43 2.36 -4.13 -8.74
CA GLN A 43 1.32 -4.50 -9.69
C GLN A 43 -0.01 -4.54 -8.94
N VAL A 44 -0.80 -3.48 -9.08
CA VAL A 44 -2.04 -3.32 -8.33
C VAL A 44 -3.04 -4.38 -8.73
N TYR A 45 -3.53 -5.11 -7.73
CA TYR A 45 -4.76 -5.86 -7.78
C TYR A 45 -5.74 -5.25 -6.80
N CYS A 46 -6.91 -4.87 -7.29
CA CYS A 46 -8.01 -4.34 -6.49
C CYS A 46 -9.30 -5.04 -6.92
N LYS A 47 -10.11 -5.47 -5.96
CA LYS A 47 -11.41 -6.08 -6.20
C LYS A 47 -12.39 -5.51 -5.20
N TRP A 48 -13.57 -5.09 -5.64
CA TRP A 48 -14.59 -4.56 -4.76
C TRP A 48 -15.95 -5.17 -5.04
N ARG A 49 -16.79 -5.19 -4.01
CA ARG A 49 -18.16 -5.69 -4.05
C ARG A 49 -19.13 -4.54 -3.92
N TYR A 50 -20.18 -4.53 -4.74
CA TYR A 50 -21.25 -3.53 -4.64
C TYR A 50 -22.29 -3.93 -3.57
N HIS A 51 -22.83 -2.95 -2.85
CA HIS A 51 -23.90 -3.14 -1.86
C HIS A 51 -25.24 -3.46 -2.52
N GLN A 52 -25.61 -2.70 -3.56
CA GLN A 52 -26.80 -2.92 -4.36
C GLN A 52 -26.43 -2.83 -5.84
N GLY A 53 -26.63 -3.91 -6.60
CA GLY A 53 -26.30 -3.94 -8.04
C GLY A 53 -27.33 -3.23 -8.94
N ARG A 54 -28.13 -2.30 -8.41
CA ARG A 54 -29.13 -1.54 -9.16
C ARG A 54 -28.73 -0.06 -9.13
N ASP A 55 -28.84 0.62 -10.27
CA ASP A 55 -28.54 2.06 -10.40
C ASP A 55 -27.07 2.43 -10.11
N VAL A 56 -26.14 1.56 -10.48
CA VAL A 56 -24.70 1.82 -10.41
C VAL A 56 -24.17 2.08 -11.82
N ASP A 57 -23.50 3.21 -12.00
CA ASP A 57 -22.67 3.46 -13.18
C ASP A 57 -21.32 2.76 -13.02
N PHE A 58 -21.26 1.50 -13.47
CA PHE A 58 -20.08 0.65 -13.30
C PHE A 58 -18.81 1.24 -13.92
N GLU A 59 -18.92 1.98 -15.02
CA GLU A 59 -17.77 2.59 -15.71
C GLU A 59 -17.25 3.77 -14.90
N ALA A 60 -18.15 4.65 -14.45
CA ALA A 60 -17.78 5.79 -13.61
C ALA A 60 -17.17 5.33 -12.28
N THR A 61 -17.74 4.30 -11.63
CA THR A 61 -17.16 3.73 -10.40
C THR A 61 -15.78 3.13 -10.66
N TRP A 62 -15.59 2.43 -11.77
CA TRP A 62 -14.29 1.83 -12.11
C TRP A 62 -13.21 2.90 -12.33
N GLU A 63 -13.52 3.95 -13.10
CA GLU A 63 -12.59 5.07 -13.31
C GLU A 63 -12.31 5.84 -12.01
N ALA A 64 -13.31 6.01 -11.14
CA ALA A 64 -13.12 6.64 -9.85
C ALA A 64 -12.16 5.82 -8.95
N VAL A 65 -12.36 4.51 -8.81
CA VAL A 65 -11.45 3.64 -8.05
C VAL A 65 -10.04 3.69 -8.64
N ARG A 66 -9.92 3.63 -9.97
CA ARG A 66 -8.63 3.73 -10.65
C ARG A 66 -7.94 5.06 -10.37
N GLY A 67 -8.68 6.17 -10.41
CA GLY A 67 -8.19 7.50 -10.06
C GLY A 67 -7.66 7.57 -8.63
N ILE A 68 -8.43 7.08 -7.66
CA ILE A 68 -8.06 7.04 -6.24
C ILE A 68 -6.78 6.21 -6.03
N VAL A 69 -6.70 5.02 -6.64
CA VAL A 69 -5.51 4.16 -6.56
C VAL A 69 -4.26 4.90 -7.04
N LEU A 70 -4.35 5.57 -8.21
CA LEU A 70 -3.23 6.31 -8.78
C LEU A 70 -2.87 7.55 -7.96
N GLU A 71 -3.88 8.28 -7.48
CA GLU A 71 -3.71 9.45 -6.63
C GLU A 71 -3.03 9.07 -5.32
N LYS A 72 -3.46 8.00 -4.64
CA LYS A 72 -2.86 7.56 -3.38
C LYS A 72 -1.50 6.91 -3.52
N PHE A 73 -1.21 6.36 -4.70
CA PHE A 73 0.12 5.85 -5.00
C PHE A 73 1.13 6.98 -5.27
N ALA A 74 0.77 7.91 -6.16
CA ALA A 74 1.67 8.94 -6.68
C ALA A 74 1.66 10.23 -5.84
N GLY A 75 0.49 10.66 -5.37
CA GLY A 75 0.26 11.97 -4.78
C GLY A 75 0.19 13.10 -5.82
N PRO A 76 0.32 14.37 -5.38
CA PRO A 76 0.37 15.53 -6.26
C PRO A 76 1.49 15.41 -7.32
N CYS A 77 1.19 15.72 -8.59
CA CYS A 77 2.16 15.54 -9.68
C CYS A 77 3.42 16.43 -9.56
N ASP A 78 3.36 17.52 -8.78
CA ASP A 78 4.45 18.47 -8.58
C ASP A 78 5.44 18.04 -7.49
N LYS A 79 4.99 17.31 -6.46
CA LYS A 79 5.78 16.99 -5.25
C LYS A 79 5.75 15.53 -4.82
N GLY A 80 4.78 14.77 -5.33
CA GLY A 80 4.44 13.44 -4.87
C GLY A 80 3.95 13.41 -3.42
N GLU A 81 3.65 12.20 -2.93
CA GLU A 81 3.29 11.97 -1.53
C GLU A 81 4.20 10.87 -0.92
N TYR A 82 4.79 11.19 0.23
CA TYR A 82 5.66 10.26 0.95
C TYR A 82 4.84 9.12 1.56
N SER A 83 5.23 7.88 1.25
CA SER A 83 4.64 6.68 1.83
C SER A 83 5.63 6.00 2.79
N PRO A 84 5.32 5.91 4.09
CA PRO A 84 6.17 5.24 5.07
C PRO A 84 6.09 3.70 5.00
N SER A 85 5.03 3.17 4.39
CA SER A 85 4.84 1.72 4.21
C SER A 85 3.80 1.42 3.13
N VAL A 86 3.94 0.26 2.48
CA VAL A 86 2.97 -0.21 1.48
C VAL A 86 1.60 -0.41 2.12
N GLN A 87 1.56 -0.87 3.38
CA GLN A 87 0.33 -1.06 4.15
C GLN A 87 -0.43 0.24 4.35
N LYS A 88 0.27 1.36 4.60
CA LYS A 88 -0.37 2.67 4.76
C LYS A 88 -1.03 3.12 3.46
N THR A 89 -0.31 3.05 2.34
CA THR A 89 -0.86 3.36 1.01
C THR A 89 -2.06 2.47 0.67
N LEU A 90 -1.98 1.18 0.98
CA LEU A 90 -3.07 0.23 0.79
C LEU A 90 -4.32 0.65 1.57
N TYR A 91 -4.17 0.90 2.86
CA TYR A 91 -5.28 1.29 3.74
C TYR A 91 -5.89 2.63 3.34
N ASP A 92 -5.07 3.63 3.02
CA ASP A 92 -5.57 4.96 2.63
C ASP A 92 -6.36 4.91 1.31
N THR A 93 -5.95 4.02 0.39
CA THR A 93 -6.70 3.76 -0.85
C THR A 93 -8.06 3.14 -0.56
N GLN A 94 -8.12 2.17 0.37
CA GLN A 94 -9.37 1.53 0.78
C GLN A 94 -10.33 2.51 1.45
N VAL A 95 -9.83 3.28 2.43
CA VAL A 95 -10.62 4.28 3.16
C VAL A 95 -11.16 5.35 2.21
N LEU A 96 -10.33 5.84 1.28
CA LEU A 96 -10.78 6.85 0.33
C LEU A 96 -11.81 6.29 -0.66
N SER A 97 -11.59 5.09 -1.20
CA SER A 97 -12.56 4.44 -2.10
C SER A 97 -13.91 4.20 -1.41
N LEU A 98 -13.88 3.64 -0.20
CA LEU A 98 -15.07 3.41 0.62
C LEU A 98 -15.59 4.69 1.29
N SER A 99 -15.05 5.87 1.04
CA SER A 99 -15.68 7.13 1.49
C SER A 99 -16.34 7.85 0.31
N GLN A 100 -15.70 7.83 -0.86
CA GLN A 100 -16.20 8.51 -2.05
C GLN A 100 -17.27 7.70 -2.81
N LEU A 101 -17.25 6.37 -2.74
CA LEU A 101 -18.09 5.50 -3.56
C LEU A 101 -19.09 4.71 -2.69
N PRO A 102 -20.26 5.30 -2.34
CA PRO A 102 -21.26 4.69 -1.46
C PRO A 102 -21.82 3.35 -1.98
N GLU A 103 -21.75 3.12 -3.29
CA GLU A 103 -22.16 1.87 -3.93
C GLU A 103 -21.27 0.68 -3.59
N ILE A 104 -20.01 0.91 -3.16
CA ILE A 104 -19.06 -0.14 -2.77
C ILE A 104 -19.29 -0.52 -1.30
N GLU A 105 -19.46 -1.83 -1.04
CA GLU A 105 -19.63 -2.39 0.30
C GLU A 105 -18.30 -2.83 0.93
N ASP A 106 -17.45 -3.50 0.15
CA ASP A 106 -16.11 -3.90 0.56
C ASP A 106 -15.12 -3.87 -0.60
N MET A 107 -13.84 -3.78 -0.23
CA MET A 107 -12.71 -3.69 -1.15
C MET A 107 -11.51 -4.48 -0.63
N GLU A 108 -11.04 -5.41 -1.46
CA GLU A 108 -9.82 -6.18 -1.32
C GLU A 108 -8.73 -5.56 -2.21
N ILE A 109 -7.56 -5.28 -1.63
CA ILE A 109 -6.38 -4.80 -2.37
C ILE A 109 -5.21 -5.73 -2.09
N SER A 110 -4.42 -6.02 -3.13
CA SER A 110 -3.20 -6.80 -3.07
C SER A 110 -2.09 -6.05 -3.85
N LEU A 111 -1.02 -5.69 -3.15
CA LEU A 111 0.13 -4.93 -3.65
C LEU A 111 1.42 -5.74 -3.46
N PRO A 112 1.88 -6.49 -4.48
CA PRO A 112 3.23 -7.06 -4.46
C PRO A 112 4.27 -5.94 -4.51
N ASN A 113 5.26 -5.97 -3.63
CA ASN A 113 6.34 -4.99 -3.68
C ASN A 113 7.44 -5.46 -4.65
N ILE A 114 7.44 -4.93 -5.87
CA ILE A 114 8.43 -5.26 -6.88
C ILE A 114 9.73 -4.55 -6.52
N HIS A 115 10.75 -5.32 -6.15
CA HIS A 115 11.99 -4.78 -5.63
C HIS A 115 12.93 -4.29 -6.73
N TYR A 116 13.31 -3.01 -6.62
CA TYR A 116 14.39 -2.39 -7.39
C TYR A 116 15.55 -2.10 -6.44
N PHE A 117 16.62 -2.88 -6.53
CA PHE A 117 17.79 -2.71 -5.67
C PHE A 117 18.92 -1.97 -6.39
N ASN A 118 19.66 -1.16 -5.63
CA ASN A 118 20.85 -0.48 -6.11
C ASN A 118 21.94 -1.52 -6.45
N ILE A 119 22.55 -1.40 -7.62
CA ILE A 119 23.61 -2.31 -8.06
C ILE A 119 24.92 -1.90 -7.39
N ASP A 120 25.51 -2.81 -6.61
CA ASP A 120 26.84 -2.62 -6.03
C ASP A 120 27.91 -2.73 -7.13
N MET A 121 28.52 -1.59 -7.47
CA MET A 121 29.58 -1.47 -8.47
C MET A 121 30.98 -1.33 -7.85
N SER A 122 31.11 -1.48 -6.53
CA SER A 122 32.39 -1.34 -5.82
C SER A 122 33.47 -2.31 -6.35
N LYS A 123 33.05 -3.51 -6.76
CA LYS A 123 33.92 -4.52 -7.39
C LYS A 123 34.54 -4.06 -8.73
N MET A 124 33.92 -3.09 -9.39
CA MET A 124 34.42 -2.46 -10.62
C MET A 124 35.17 -1.14 -10.34
N GLY A 125 35.34 -0.76 -9.07
CA GLY A 125 35.93 0.52 -8.68
C GLY A 125 35.03 1.73 -8.94
N LEU A 126 33.72 1.52 -9.11
CA LEU A 126 32.75 2.58 -9.40
C LEU A 126 31.80 2.81 -8.20
N ILE A 127 31.33 4.04 -8.06
CA ILE A 127 30.33 4.43 -7.05
C ILE A 127 29.01 4.67 -7.78
N ASN A 128 27.98 3.90 -7.41
CA ASN A 128 26.63 4.05 -7.94
C ASN A 128 25.79 4.92 -7.02
N LYS A 129 25.42 6.12 -7.49
CA LYS A 129 24.59 7.09 -6.75
C LYS A 129 23.09 6.79 -6.86
N GLU A 130 22.73 5.51 -6.75
CA GLU A 130 21.35 5.01 -6.88
C GLU A 130 20.73 5.26 -8.27
N GLU A 131 21.56 5.52 -9.27
CA GLU A 131 21.12 5.78 -10.65
C GLU A 131 20.88 4.47 -11.42
N CYS A 132 21.65 3.43 -11.10
CA CYS A 132 21.51 2.11 -11.71
C CYS A 132 20.87 1.13 -10.72
N VAL A 133 19.59 0.84 -10.94
CA VAL A 133 18.80 -0.13 -10.15
C VAL A 133 18.39 -1.33 -11.01
N GLY A 134 18.37 -2.51 -10.41
CA GLY A 134 17.90 -3.74 -11.05
C GLY A 134 16.59 -4.22 -10.45
N GLU A 135 15.61 -4.58 -11.30
CA GLU A 135 14.43 -5.33 -10.87
C GLU A 135 14.89 -6.74 -10.44
N VAL A 136 14.62 -7.10 -9.19
CA VAL A 136 14.90 -8.43 -8.68
C VAL A 136 13.58 -9.18 -8.52
N ARG A 137 13.42 -10.23 -9.33
CA ARG A 137 12.32 -11.18 -9.19
C ARG A 137 12.70 -12.20 -8.12
N GLN A 138 12.21 -11.99 -6.90
CA GLN A 138 12.33 -12.98 -5.84
C GLN A 138 11.10 -13.88 -5.84
N GLU A 139 11.31 -15.20 -5.85
CA GLU A 139 10.25 -16.15 -5.50
C GLU A 139 9.79 -15.85 -4.07
N GLY A 140 8.49 -15.61 -3.88
CA GLY A 140 7.95 -15.20 -2.58
C GLY A 140 7.99 -13.68 -2.31
N THR A 141 8.04 -12.85 -3.36
CA THR A 141 7.89 -11.38 -3.24
C THR A 141 6.77 -11.03 -2.27
N LEU A 142 7.10 -10.25 -1.24
CA LEU A 142 6.15 -9.89 -0.19
C LEU A 142 4.97 -9.15 -0.82
N CYS A 143 3.80 -9.78 -0.71
CA CYS A 143 2.55 -9.25 -1.21
C CYS A 143 1.72 -8.73 -0.05
N TYR A 144 1.54 -7.42 0.01
CA TYR A 144 0.70 -6.80 1.02
C TYR A 144 -0.75 -6.91 0.59
N ARG A 145 -1.58 -7.54 1.42
CA ARG A 145 -3.01 -7.72 1.14
C ARG A 145 -3.82 -7.18 2.30
N GLY A 146 -4.91 -6.48 1.98
CA GLY A 146 -5.88 -6.02 2.96
C GLY A 146 -7.29 -6.08 2.40
N CYS A 147 -8.27 -6.19 3.30
CA CYS A 147 -9.69 -6.08 2.97
C CYS A 147 -10.35 -5.10 3.96
N ALA A 148 -11.08 -4.15 3.42
CA ALA A 148 -11.87 -3.20 4.20
C ALA A 148 -13.33 -3.29 3.78
N ALA A 149 -14.24 -3.19 4.74
CA ALA A 149 -15.67 -3.20 4.50
C ALA A 149 -16.33 -2.05 5.24
N ARG A 150 -17.45 -1.56 4.70
CA ARG A 150 -18.34 -0.66 5.43
C ARG A 150 -19.01 -1.45 6.56
N GLU A 151 -18.86 -1.00 7.79
CA GLU A 151 -19.77 -1.40 8.86
C GLU A 151 -20.95 -0.43 8.87
N SER A 152 -22.11 -0.86 9.35
CA SER A 152 -23.27 0.02 9.56
C SER A 152 -22.83 1.19 10.45
N SER A 153 -22.48 2.32 9.83
CA SER A 153 -21.98 3.61 10.36
C SER A 153 -20.47 3.82 10.66
N THR A 154 -19.53 2.87 10.50
CA THR A 154 -18.06 3.13 10.62
C THR A 154 -17.19 2.23 9.70
N LEU A 155 -16.00 2.68 9.29
CA LEU A 155 -15.03 1.93 8.46
C LEU A 155 -14.13 1.04 9.34
N MET A 156 -14.04 -0.27 9.06
CA MET A 156 -13.15 -1.22 9.76
C MET A 156 -12.25 -1.98 8.79
N ALA A 157 -10.97 -2.18 9.17
CA ALA A 157 -10.06 -3.09 8.48
C ALA A 157 -10.29 -4.53 8.97
N LYS A 158 -10.36 -5.50 8.06
CA LYS A 158 -10.42 -6.94 8.39
C LYS A 158 -9.03 -7.55 8.26
N ASP A 159 -8.62 -8.33 9.26
CA ASP A 159 -7.37 -9.09 9.19
C ASP A 159 -7.48 -10.29 8.22
N LEU A 160 -6.34 -10.94 7.95
CA LEU A 160 -6.22 -12.12 7.08
C LEU A 160 -7.08 -13.33 7.55
N HIS A 161 -7.61 -13.31 8.76
CA HIS A 161 -8.44 -14.35 9.34
C HIS A 161 -9.93 -13.96 9.44
N GLY A 162 -10.31 -12.82 8.86
CA GLY A 162 -11.70 -12.35 8.86
C GLY A 162 -12.21 -11.89 10.21
N LYS A 163 -11.33 -11.66 11.19
CA LYS A 163 -11.69 -11.03 12.46
C LYS A 163 -11.70 -9.51 12.29
N LEU A 164 -12.74 -8.88 12.84
CA LEU A 164 -12.83 -7.43 13.01
C LEU A 164 -11.78 -7.04 14.07
N SER A 165 -10.78 -6.25 13.68
CA SER A 165 -9.83 -5.66 14.61
C SER A 165 -10.01 -4.14 14.62
N LEU A 166 -10.21 -3.57 15.80
CA LEU A 166 -10.22 -2.13 16.04
C LEU A 166 -8.79 -1.53 16.07
N ASP A 167 -7.76 -2.39 16.07
CA ASP A 167 -6.40 -2.01 16.42
C ASP A 167 -5.47 -2.10 15.21
N PHE A 168 -5.32 -0.99 14.49
CA PHE A 168 -4.14 -0.75 13.65
C PHE A 168 -3.57 0.68 13.79
N VAL A 169 -4.19 1.52 14.64
CA VAL A 169 -3.80 2.93 14.84
C VAL A 169 -2.94 3.13 16.11
N GLY A 170 -2.73 2.08 16.92
CA GLY A 170 -2.13 2.19 18.26
C GLY A 170 -0.60 2.16 18.38
N GLU A 171 0.17 1.63 17.42
CA GLU A 171 1.62 1.40 17.61
C GLU A 171 2.56 2.30 16.80
N MET A 172 2.06 3.42 16.24
CA MET A 172 2.87 4.39 15.49
C MET A 172 2.85 5.82 16.09
N ARG A 173 2.52 5.95 17.38
CA ARG A 173 2.64 7.22 18.14
C ARG A 173 3.10 6.94 19.57
N ASP A 174 4.41 7.00 19.80
CA ASP A 174 5.08 8.05 20.60
C ASP A 174 6.53 7.60 20.86
N GLY A 175 7.42 7.88 19.90
CA GLY A 175 8.86 7.90 20.14
C GLY A 175 9.22 9.19 20.87
N ARG A 176 8.77 9.36 22.12
CA ARG A 176 9.26 10.39 23.02
C ARG A 176 10.02 9.75 24.18
N SER A 177 11.26 10.20 24.25
CA SER A 177 12.24 10.07 25.33
C SER A 177 11.66 9.79 26.72
N GLU A 178 12.12 8.71 27.34
CA GLU A 178 12.51 8.76 28.75
C GLU A 178 13.92 8.19 28.90
N SER A 179 14.88 9.10 28.96
CA SER A 179 16.11 8.87 29.68
C SER A 179 15.88 9.17 31.16
N SER A 180 16.24 8.19 31.99
CA SER A 180 16.80 8.35 33.33
C SER A 180 15.85 8.69 34.49
N LYS A 181 15.62 7.72 35.39
CA LYS A 181 16.24 7.59 36.74
C LYS A 181 15.29 6.87 37.71
N LEU A 182 15.83 5.84 38.36
CA LEU A 182 15.37 5.17 39.61
C LEU A 182 14.03 4.43 39.56
#